data_AF-A0A2V8PX74-F1
#
_entry.id   AF-A0A2V8PX74-F1
#
_cell.length_a   1.000
_cell.length_b   1.000
_cell.length_c   1.000
_cell.angle_alpha   90.00
_cell.angle_beta   90.00
_cell.angle_gamma   90.00
#
_symmetry.space_group_name_H-M   'P 1'
#
loop_
_entity.id
_entity.type
_entity.pdbx_description
1 polymer ?
#
loop_
_entity_poly.entity_id
_entity_poly.type
_entity_poly.pdbx_seq_one_letter_code
_entity_poly.pdbx_strand_id
1 'polypeptide(L)' 'MKSEKISELTTARLSVYLRCLNMLHASGIKTISSQSLAQQFNLNSAQIRKDLGYFGEFGVRGV' A
#
# COMPACT_ATOMS: atom_id res chain seq x y z
N MET A 1 13.32 -18.05 1.54
CA MET A 1 12.62 -16.83 1.09
C MET A 1 12.05 -17.11 -0.29
N LYS A 2 10.72 -17.14 -0.45
CA LYS A 2 10.10 -17.36 -1.76
C LYS A 2 10.33 -16.10 -2.61
N SER A 3 11.29 -16.18 -3.52
CA SER A 3 11.47 -15.22 -4.60
C SER A 3 10.35 -15.42 -5.63
N GLU A 4 9.10 -15.13 -5.24
CA GLU A 4 8.09 -14.87 -6.27
C GLU A 4 8.52 -13.57 -6.94
N LYS A 5 8.85 -13.65 -8.24
CA LYS A 5 9.16 -12.47 -9.06
C LYS A 5 8.06 -11.44 -8.85
N ILE A 6 8.36 -10.39 -8.07
CA ILE A 6 7.48 -9.24 -7.96
C ILE A 6 7.30 -8.73 -9.39
N SER A 7 6.07 -8.79 -9.88
CA SER A 7 5.78 -8.37 -11.24
C SER A 7 6.10 -6.88 -11.40
N GLU A 8 6.59 -6.47 -12.57
CA GLU A 8 6.87 -5.04 -12.84
C GLU A 8 5.66 -4.14 -12.54
N LEU A 9 4.44 -4.67 -12.74
CA LEU A 9 3.19 -4.01 -12.37
C LEU A 9 3.09 -3.73 -10.86
N THR A 10 3.53 -4.65 -10.01
CA THR A 10 3.55 -4.46 -8.56
C THR A 10 4.64 -3.47 -8.15
N THR A 11 5.81 -3.51 -8.79
CA THR A 11 6.88 -2.52 -8.56
C THR A 11 6.44 -1.11 -8.94
N ALA A 12 5.74 -0.95 -10.08
CA ALA A 12 5.16 0.34 -10.50
C ALA A 12 4.08 0.83 -9.54
N ARG A 13 3.27 -0.07 -8.95
CA ARG A 13 2.32 0.29 -7.89
C ARG A 13 3.02 0.66 -6.59
N LEU A 14 4.16 0.06 -6.28
CA LEU A 14 4.94 0.36 -5.07
C LEU A 14 5.41 1.82 -5.02
N SER A 15 5.92 2.33 -6.14
CA SER A 15 6.33 3.74 -6.25
C SER A 15 5.14 4.69 -6.12
N VAL A 16 3.96 4.30 -6.61
CA VAL A 16 2.71 5.03 -6.35
C VAL A 16 2.37 5.02 -4.86
N TYR A 17 2.36 3.85 -4.20
CA TYR A 17 2.07 3.74 -2.78
C TYR A 17 3.04 4.58 -1.94
N LEU A 18 4.34 4.55 -2.25
CA LEU A 18 5.35 5.36 -1.56
C LEU A 18 5.05 6.85 -1.66
N ARG A 19 4.68 7.34 -2.86
CA ARG A 19 4.31 8.75 -3.04
C ARG A 19 3.06 9.12 -2.23
N CYS A 20 2.06 8.25 -2.23
CA CYS A 20 0.83 8.43 -1.45
C CYS A 20 1.13 8.50 0.05
N LEU A 21 1.93 7.55 0.56
CA LEU A 21 2.34 7.49 1.96
C LEU A 21 3.17 8.70 2.36
N ASN A 22 4.08 9.17 1.50
CA ASN A 22 4.83 10.40 1.74
C ASN A 22 3.93 11.64 1.83
N MET A 23 2.91 11.74 0.97
CA MET A 23 1.92 12.83 1.07
C MET A 23 1.13 12.77 2.37
N LEU A 24 0.71 11.58 2.79
CA LEU A 24 -0.01 11.37 4.05
C LEU A 24 0.87 11.71 5.25
N HIS A 25 2.13 11.27 5.22
CA HIS A 25 3.12 11.58 6.24
C HIS A 25 3.38 13.10 6.33
N ALA A 26 3.53 13.78 5.19
CA ALA A 26 3.66 15.24 5.14
C ALA A 26 2.41 15.96 5.67
N SER A 27 1.24 15.35 5.53
CA SER A 27 -0.03 15.85 6.09
C SER A 27 -0.22 15.52 7.58
N GLY A 28 0.77 14.88 8.22
CA GLY A 28 0.72 14.47 9.63
C GLY A 28 -0.14 13.23 9.89
N ILE A 29 -0.60 12.53 8.85
CA ILE A 29 -1.38 11.30 8.98
C ILE A 29 -0.43 10.15 9.28
N LYS A 30 -0.51 9.62 10.49
CA LYS A 30 0.33 8.51 10.97
C LYS A 30 -0.23 7.13 10.60
N THR A 31 -1.54 7.02 10.48
CA THR A 31 -2.24 5.76 10.18
C THR A 31 -3.35 6.02 9.17
N ILE A 32 -3.48 5.11 8.21
CA ILE A 32 -4.54 5.13 7.21
C ILE A 32 -5.03 3.71 6.96
N SER A 33 -6.34 3.55 6.79
CA SER A 33 -6.91 2.27 6.40
C SER A 33 -6.65 2.01 4.90
N SER A 34 -6.55 0.73 4.52
CA SER A 34 -6.43 0.34 3.10
C SER A 34 -7.61 0.81 2.24
N GLN A 35 -8.80 1.00 2.83
CA GLN A 35 -9.99 1.53 2.15
C GLN A 35 -9.91 3.04 1.93
N SER A 36 -9.46 3.81 2.93
CA SER A 36 -9.27 5.26 2.78
C SER A 36 -8.17 5.57 1.78
N LEU A 37 -7.07 4.82 1.81
CA LEU A 37 -5.99 4.95 0.81
C LEU A 37 -6.50 4.61 -0.60
N ALA A 38 -7.32 3.55 -0.71
CA ALA A 38 -7.95 3.17 -1.97
C ALA A 38 -8.87 4.28 -2.53
N GLN A 39 -9.73 4.87 -1.70
CA GLN A 39 -10.62 5.95 -2.12
C GLN A 39 -9.86 7.22 -2.52
N GLN A 40 -8.86 7.61 -1.73
CA GLN A 40 -8.14 8.88 -1.94
C GLN A 40 -7.27 8.88 -3.20
N PHE A 41 -6.76 7.70 -3.58
CA PHE A 41 -5.84 7.55 -4.72
C PHE A 41 -6.44 6.74 -5.87
N ASN A 42 -7.74 6.45 -5.83
CA ASN A 42 -8.47 5.66 -6.83
C ASN A 42 -7.85 4.27 -7.08
N LEU A 43 -7.40 3.62 -6.00
CA LEU A 43 -6.78 2.31 -5.99
C LEU A 43 -7.75 1.24 -5.48
N ASN A 44 -7.36 -0.02 -5.55
CA ASN A 44 -8.13 -1.14 -5.01
C ASN A 44 -7.56 -1.59 -3.66
N SER A 45 -8.37 -1.54 -2.59
CA SER A 45 -7.95 -1.91 -1.23
C SER A 45 -7.53 -3.39 -1.10
N ALA A 46 -8.15 -4.30 -1.85
CA ALA A 46 -7.74 -5.70 -1.89
C ALA A 46 -6.38 -5.85 -2.57
N GLN A 47 -6.14 -5.11 -3.65
CA GLN A 47 -4.85 -5.12 -4.33
C GLN A 47 -3.74 -4.52 -3.46
N ILE A 48 -4.00 -3.42 -2.76
CA ILE A 48 -3.04 -2.82 -1.82
C ILE A 48 -2.63 -3.83 -0.74
N ARG A 49 -3.60 -4.51 -0.12
CA ARG A 49 -3.32 -5.53 0.90
C ARG A 49 -2.50 -6.69 0.35
N LYS A 50 -2.79 -7.14 -0.87
CA LYS A 50 -2.04 -8.20 -1.54
C LYS A 50 -0.62 -7.76 -1.89
N ASP A 51 -0.48 -6.58 -2.49
CA ASP A 51 0.81 -6.02 -2.90
C ASP A 51 1.72 -5.77 -1.70
N LEU A 52 1.22 -5.11 -0.65
CA LEU A 52 1.98 -4.91 0.59
C LEU A 52 2.26 -6.22 1.32
N GLY A 53 1.31 -7.16 1.29
CA GLY A 53 1.46 -8.50 1.87
C GLY A 53 2.64 -9.31 1.31
N TYR A 54 3.05 -9.05 0.06
CA TYR A 54 4.26 -9.67 -0.51
C TYR A 54 5.56 -9.21 0.17
N PHE A 55 5.58 -8.02 0.76
CA PHE A 55 6.77 -7.44 1.40
C PHE A 55 6.78 -7.64 2.93
N GLY A 56 5.69 -8.12 3.51
CA GLY A 56 5.54 -8.31 4.95
C GLY A 56 4.11 -8.10 5.44
N GLU A 57 3.92 -8.20 6.75
CA GLU A 57 2.63 -7.89 7.37
C GLU A 57 2.53 -6.38 7.64
N PHE A 58 1.84 -5.67 6.75
CA PHE A 58 1.56 -4.24 6.91
C PHE A 58 0.09 -4.02 7.24
N GLY A 59 -0.16 -3.50 8.45
CA GLY A 59 -1.48 -3.11 8.93
C GLY A 59 -1.90 -3.81 10.22
N VAL A 60 -2.93 -3.27 10.85
CA VAL A 60 -3.57 -3.85 12.04
C VAL A 60 -4.99 -4.23 11.63
N ARG A 61 -5.41 -5.46 11.93
CA ARG A 61 -6.80 -5.89 11.70
C ARG A 61 -7.74 -5.01 12.55
N GLY A 62 -8.52 -4.15 11.90
CA GLY A 62 -9.59 -3.37 12.54
C GLY A 62 -9.32 -1.89 12.77
N VAL A 63 -8.31 -1.30 12.12
CA VAL A 63 -8.02 0.15 12.16
C VAL A 63 -8.42 0.83 10.85
#